data_AF-A0A7S1ZIQ1-F1
#
_entry.id   AF-A0A7S1ZIQ1-F1
#
_cell.length_a   1.000
_cell.length_b   1.000
_cell.length_c   1.000
_cell.angle_alpha   90.00
_cell.angle_beta   90.00
_cell.angle_gamma   90.00
#
_symmetry.space_group_name_H-M   'P 1'
#
loop_
_entity.id
_entity.type
_entity.pdbx_description
1 polymer ?
#
loop_
_entity_poly.entity_id
_entity_poly.type
_entity_poly.pdbx_seq_one_letter_code
_entity_poly.pdbx_strand_id
1 'polypeptide(L)'
;QQQQPISSLPPKPKEMADTTYQLAIDILSPNNANTKQNRLIKRRALARAITLVESKSTQHQHQSELLLSYILHAPSSSSSTSFRVGIAGPPGAGKSTLVETLGLYILNDLPQ
;
A
#
# COMPACT_ATOMS: atom_id res chain seq x y z
N GLN A 1 11.95 -14.62 -16.62
CA GLN A 1 11.02 -13.50 -16.33
C GLN A 1 11.84 -12.23 -16.31
N GLN A 2 11.78 -11.45 -17.39
CA GLN A 2 12.47 -10.16 -17.49
C GLN A 2 11.59 -9.13 -16.78
N GLN A 3 12.06 -8.57 -15.67
CA GLN A 3 11.46 -7.39 -15.06
C GLN A 3 11.80 -6.20 -15.97
N GLN A 4 10.78 -5.62 -16.61
CA GLN A 4 10.93 -4.39 -17.37
C GLN A 4 11.22 -3.24 -16.39
N PRO A 5 12.10 -2.28 -16.74
CA PRO A 5 12.43 -1.17 -15.86
C PRO A 5 11.18 -0.30 -15.63
N ILE A 6 10.96 0.10 -14.38
CA ILE A 6 9.95 1.08 -13.98
C ILE A 6 10.21 2.36 -14.80
N SER A 7 9.29 2.70 -15.70
CA SER A 7 9.35 3.90 -16.54
C SER A 7 9.63 5.15 -15.70
N SER A 8 10.58 5.98 -16.15
CA SER A 8 10.98 7.24 -15.51
C SER A 8 9.96 8.38 -15.64
N LEU A 9 8.85 8.15 -16.35
CA LEU A 9 7.77 9.10 -16.54
C LEU A 9 6.46 8.51 -15.97
N PRO A 10 5.65 9.30 -15.22
CA PRO A 10 4.36 8.83 -14.73
C PRO A 10 3.47 8.37 -15.89
N PRO A 11 2.78 7.24 -15.75
CA PRO A 11 1.93 6.73 -16.82
C PRO A 11 0.80 7.71 -17.12
N LYS A 12 0.47 7.86 -18.41
CA LYS A 12 -0.65 8.73 -18.81
C LYS A 12 -1.96 8.09 -18.32
N PRO A 13 -2.94 8.88 -17.83
CA PRO A 13 -4.21 8.34 -17.30
C PRO A 13 -4.95 7.38 -18.24
N LYS A 14 -4.76 7.52 -19.56
CA LYS A 14 -5.37 6.67 -20.60
C LYS A 14 -4.79 5.25 -20.70
N GLU A 15 -3.65 4.98 -20.07
CA GLU A 15 -2.99 3.66 -20.09
C GLU A 15 -3.48 2.76 -18.94
N MET A 16 -4.10 3.35 -17.91
CA MET A 16 -4.64 2.64 -16.76
C MET A 16 -6.11 2.27 -17.00
N ALA A 17 -6.52 1.08 -16.57
CA ALA A 17 -7.94 0.76 -16.47
C ALA A 17 -8.61 1.68 -15.44
N ASP A 18 -9.87 2.05 -15.66
CA ASP A 18 -10.63 2.96 -14.79
C ASP A 18 -10.61 2.51 -13.32
N THR A 19 -10.67 1.19 -13.09
CA THR A 19 -10.61 0.60 -11.76
C THR A 19 -9.25 0.80 -11.09
N THR A 20 -8.15 0.67 -11.85
CA THR A 20 -6.78 0.90 -11.39
C THR A 20 -6.55 2.38 -11.07
N TYR A 21 -7.07 3.27 -11.92
CA TYR A 21 -6.99 4.71 -11.70
C TYR A 21 -7.77 5.12 -10.44
N GLN A 22 -8.99 4.60 -10.26
CA GLN A 22 -9.78 4.87 -9.06
C GLN A 22 -9.07 4.37 -7.78
N LEU A 23 -8.42 3.20 -7.84
CA LEU A 23 -7.61 2.72 -6.71
C LEU A 23 -6.49 3.70 -6.35
N ALA A 24 -5.80 4.26 -7.34
CA ALA A 24 -4.74 5.23 -7.09
C ALA A 24 -5.28 6.50 -6.42
N ILE A 25 -6.43 7.01 -6.90
CA ILE A 25 -7.09 8.18 -6.30
C ILE A 25 -7.52 7.92 -4.86
N ASP A 26 -8.14 6.76 -4.59
CA ASP A 26 -8.59 6.40 -3.24
C ASP A 26 -7.40 6.27 -2.27
N ILE A 27 -6.26 5.73 -2.72
CA ILE A 27 -5.04 5.59 -1.92
C ILE A 27 -4.41 6.95 -1.62
N LEU A 28 -4.29 7.81 -2.64
CA LEU A 28 -3.61 9.10 -2.56
C LEU A 28 -4.50 10.24 -2.03
N SER A 29 -5.80 9.98 -1.86
CA SER A 29 -6.74 10.95 -1.30
C SER A 29 -6.18 11.54 0.01
N PRO A 30 -6.23 12.86 0.25
CA PRO A 30 -5.70 13.45 1.47
C PRO A 30 -6.43 12.94 2.72
N ASN A 31 -5.70 12.84 3.84
CA ASN A 31 -6.32 12.65 5.15
C ASN A 31 -6.96 13.98 5.58
N ASN A 32 -8.12 14.32 5.03
CA ASN A 32 -8.97 15.35 5.63
C ASN A 32 -9.59 14.81 6.92
N ALA A 33 -9.69 15.66 7.95
CA ALA A 33 -9.90 15.24 9.33
C ALA A 33 -11.12 14.30 9.53
N ASN A 34 -10.84 13.12 10.12
CA ASN A 34 -11.72 12.32 10.98
C ASN A 34 -13.01 11.67 10.44
N THR A 35 -13.25 11.58 9.13
CA THR A 35 -14.36 10.72 8.67
C THR A 35 -13.93 9.25 8.69
N LYS A 36 -14.49 8.45 9.61
CA LYS A 36 -14.33 6.97 9.66
C LYS A 36 -14.46 6.33 8.26
N GLN A 37 -15.33 6.90 7.42
CA GLN A 37 -15.54 6.52 6.03
C GLN A 37 -14.29 6.62 5.15
N ASN A 38 -13.53 7.72 5.22
CA ASN A 38 -12.33 7.91 4.40
C ASN A 38 -11.25 6.85 4.74
N ARG A 39 -11.06 6.58 6.05
CA ARG A 39 -10.15 5.50 6.49
C ARG A 39 -10.56 4.12 5.97
N LEU A 40 -11.86 3.81 5.94
CA LEU A 40 -12.34 2.53 5.43
C LEU A 40 -12.14 2.39 3.92
N ILE A 41 -12.41 3.46 3.16
CA ILE A 41 -12.19 3.49 1.70
C ILE A 41 -10.71 3.23 1.40
N LYS A 42 -9.80 3.97 2.06
CA LYS A 42 -8.35 3.79 1.90
C LYS A 42 -7.89 2.37 2.21
N ARG A 43 -8.36 1.77 3.31
CA ARG A 43 -8.00 0.39 3.67
C ARG A 43 -8.45 -0.61 2.61
N ARG A 44 -9.65 -0.44 2.05
CA ARG A 44 -10.15 -1.30 0.96
C ARG A 44 -9.36 -1.09 -0.33
N ALA A 45 -9.05 0.15 -0.68
CA ALA A 45 -8.26 0.48 -1.86
C ALA A 45 -6.85 -0.10 -1.76
N LEU A 46 -6.19 0.06 -0.60
CA LEU A 46 -4.88 -0.55 -0.32
C LEU A 46 -4.93 -2.08 -0.41
N ALA A 47 -5.94 -2.73 0.19
CA ALA A 47 -6.08 -4.18 0.10
C ALA A 47 -6.21 -4.66 -1.36
N ARG A 48 -7.05 -3.98 -2.16
CA ARG A 48 -7.21 -4.29 -3.59
C ARG A 48 -5.94 -4.05 -4.39
N ALA A 49 -5.19 -2.99 -4.08
CA ALA A 49 -3.91 -2.71 -4.73
C ALA A 49 -2.87 -3.78 -4.42
N ILE A 50 -2.79 -4.26 -3.16
CA ILE A 50 -1.91 -5.38 -2.78
C ILE A 50 -2.30 -6.63 -3.57
N THR A 51 -3.59 -6.98 -3.61
CA THR A 51 -4.05 -8.14 -4.40
C THR A 51 -3.75 -8.01 -5.89
N LEU A 52 -3.85 -6.80 -6.46
CA LEU A 52 -3.51 -6.53 -7.85
C LEU A 52 -2.01 -6.77 -8.10
N VAL A 53 -1.15 -6.29 -7.20
CA VAL A 53 0.31 -6.48 -7.26
C VAL A 53 0.71 -7.96 -7.09
N GLU A 54 0.03 -8.70 -6.21
CA GLU A 54 0.31 -10.12 -5.96
C GLU A 54 -0.23 -11.06 -7.07
N SER A 55 -1.08 -10.55 -7.96
CA SER A 55 -1.71 -11.36 -8.99
C SER A 55 -0.71 -11.86 -10.04
N LYS A 56 -0.86 -13.12 -10.44
CA LYS A 56 -0.05 -13.76 -11.50
C LYS A 56 -0.59 -13.53 -12.92
N SER A 57 -1.74 -12.88 -13.07
CA SER A 57 -2.30 -12.55 -14.38
C SER A 57 -1.45 -11.49 -15.09
N THR A 58 -1.10 -11.72 -16.35
CA THR A 58 -0.28 -10.78 -17.15
C THR A 58 -0.95 -9.41 -17.28
N GLN A 59 -2.28 -9.37 -17.40
CA GLN A 59 -3.04 -8.12 -17.43
C GLN A 59 -2.95 -7.37 -16.09
N HIS A 60 -3.03 -8.09 -14.97
CA HIS A 60 -2.92 -7.48 -13.65
C HIS A 60 -1.50 -6.99 -13.35
N GLN A 61 -0.47 -7.71 -13.80
CA GLN A 61 0.93 -7.29 -13.69
C GLN A 61 1.15 -5.95 -14.40
N HIS A 62 0.65 -5.80 -15.62
CA HIS A 62 0.76 -4.53 -16.33
C HIS A 62 0.04 -3.39 -15.59
N GLN A 63 -1.18 -3.63 -15.11
CA GLN A 63 -1.93 -2.63 -14.35
C GLN A 63 -1.28 -2.30 -13.00
N SER A 64 -0.63 -3.26 -12.34
CA SER A 64 0.05 -3.04 -11.06
C SER A 64 1.33 -2.22 -11.21
N GLU A 65 2.08 -2.42 -12.29
CA GLU A 65 3.24 -1.59 -12.65
C GLU A 65 2.82 -0.13 -12.90
N LEU A 66 1.72 0.08 -13.64
CA LEU A 66 1.19 1.44 -13.86
C LEU A 66 0.72 2.08 -12.55
N LEU A 67 0.00 1.33 -11.70
CA LEU A 67 -0.45 1.80 -10.40
C LEU A 67 0.72 2.19 -9.49
N LEU A 68 1.75 1.34 -9.40
CA LEU A 68 2.93 1.60 -8.59
C LEU A 68 3.69 2.82 -9.09
N SER A 69 3.90 2.91 -10.41
CA SER A 69 4.56 4.06 -11.04
C SER A 69 3.79 5.35 -10.74
N TYR A 70 2.47 5.35 -10.86
CA TYR A 70 1.64 6.51 -10.55
C TYR A 70 1.78 6.94 -9.08
N ILE A 71 1.70 5.99 -8.14
CA ILE A 71 1.80 6.27 -6.69
C ILE A 71 3.18 6.81 -6.32
N LEU A 72 4.27 6.23 -6.85
CA LEU A 72 5.63 6.64 -6.52
C LEU A 72 5.95 8.08 -6.97
N HIS A 73 5.37 8.51 -8.08
CA HIS A 73 5.54 9.87 -8.61
C HIS A 73 4.55 10.89 -8.01
N ALA A 74 3.55 10.45 -7.23
CA ALA A 74 2.59 11.35 -6.63
C ALA A 74 3.25 12.22 -5.54
N PRO A 75 2.98 13.54 -5.48
CA PRO A 75 3.59 14.46 -4.51
C PRO A 75 3.36 14.06 -3.05
N SER A 76 2.22 13.43 -2.76
CA SER A 76 1.86 12.97 -1.42
C SER A 76 2.69 11.76 -0.94
N SER A 77 3.34 11.02 -1.85
CA SER A 77 4.06 9.79 -1.53
C SER A 77 5.50 10.03 -1.07
N SER A 78 6.13 11.12 -1.50
CA SER A 78 7.50 11.47 -1.11
C SER A 78 7.63 11.93 0.34
N SER A 79 6.52 12.30 0.99
CA SER A 79 6.49 12.81 2.37
C SER A 79 6.15 11.76 3.43
N SER A 80 5.97 10.48 3.06
CA SER A 80 5.61 9.45 4.05
C SER A 80 6.84 9.03 4.86
N THR A 81 6.90 9.47 6.11
CA THR A 81 7.88 8.99 7.10
C THR A 81 7.44 7.61 7.60
N SER A 82 7.89 6.55 6.93
CA SER A 82 7.66 5.17 7.39
C SER A 82 8.94 4.58 7.96
N PHE A 83 8.86 3.94 9.12
CA PHE A 83 9.95 3.15 9.69
C PHE A 83 9.67 1.67 9.43
N ARG A 84 10.57 0.98 8.73
CA ARG A 84 10.39 -0.42 8.30
C ARG A 84 11.26 -1.33 9.17
N VAL A 85 10.65 -2.28 9.87
CA VAL A 85 11.32 -3.23 10.76
C VAL A 85 11.03 -4.66 10.30
N GLY A 86 12.08 -5.46 10.12
CA GLY A 86 11.97 -6.89 9.88
C GLY A 86 12.06 -7.68 11.18
N ILE A 87 11.13 -8.61 11.42
CA ILE A 87 11.13 -9.48 12.60
C ILE A 87 11.30 -10.93 12.12
N ALA A 88 12.31 -11.62 12.62
CA ALA A 88 12.64 -13.00 12.27
C ALA A 88 12.91 -13.85 13.52
N GLY A 89 12.77 -15.17 13.39
CA GLY A 89 13.00 -16.12 14.48
C GLY A 89 12.30 -17.47 14.27
N PRO A 90 12.74 -18.53 14.96
CA PRO A 90 12.22 -19.89 14.76
C PRO A 90 10.72 -20.01 15.12
N PRO A 91 10.01 -21.07 14.65
CA PRO A 91 8.66 -21.38 15.11
C PRO A 91 8.61 -21.45 16.65
N GLY A 92 7.61 -20.82 17.27
CA GLY A 92 7.48 -20.77 18.73
C GLY A 92 8.26 -19.64 19.44
N ALA A 93 9.11 -18.87 18.76
CA ALA A 93 9.90 -17.78 19.38
C ALA A 93 9.09 -16.55 19.87
N GLY A 94 7.76 -16.60 19.89
CA GLY A 94 6.93 -15.47 20.35
C GLY A 94 6.78 -14.28 19.38
N LYS A 95 7.14 -14.43 18.10
CA LYS A 95 7.07 -13.34 17.09
C LYS A 95 5.69 -12.67 17.01
N SER A 96 4.61 -13.46 17.01
CA SER A 96 3.25 -12.92 16.94
C SER A 96 2.89 -12.10 18.18
N THR A 97 3.26 -12.59 19.37
CA THR A 97 3.08 -11.87 20.65
C THR A 97 3.85 -10.56 20.66
N LEU A 98 5.10 -10.56 20.15
CA LEU A 98 5.88 -9.34 20.04
C LEU A 98 5.21 -8.32 19.12
N VAL A 99 4.74 -8.73 17.93
CA VAL A 99 4.06 -7.83 16.98
C VAL A 99 2.79 -7.23 17.57
N GLU A 100 2.00 -8.03 18.29
CA GLU A 100 0.78 -7.57 18.95
C GLU A 100 1.09 -6.53 20.04
N THR A 101 1.95 -6.89 21.00
CA THR A 101 2.30 -5.98 22.11
C THR A 101 3.00 -4.71 21.62
N LEU A 102 3.93 -4.83 20.67
CA LEU A 102 4.60 -3.66 20.08
C LEU A 102 3.59 -2.77 19.33
N GLY A 103 2.63 -3.37 18.62
CA GLY A 103 1.57 -2.64 17.94
C GLY A 103 0.70 -1.83 18.90
N LEU A 104 0.24 -2.46 19.98
CA LEU A 104 -0.53 -1.77 21.03
C LEU A 104 0.30 -0.67 21.71
N TYR A 105 1.59 -0.91 21.92
CA TYR A 105 2.50 0.08 22.52
C TYR A 105 2.63 1.32 21.64
N ILE A 106 2.83 1.14 20.32
CA ILE A 106 2.93 2.26 19.36
C ILE A 106 1.60 3.02 19.27
N LEU A 107 0.47 2.33 19.39
CA LEU A 107 -0.86 2.95 19.35
C LEU A 107 -1.27 3.60 20.68
N ASN A 108 -0.50 3.44 21.76
CA ASN A 108 -0.88 3.80 23.13
C ASN A 108 -2.17 3.12 23.61
N ASP A 109 -2.44 1.89 23.13
CA ASP A 109 -3.64 1.10 23.43
C ASP A 109 -3.33 -0.10 24.36
N LEU A 110 -2.22 -0.06 25.12
CA LEU A 110 -1.95 -1.12 26.10
C LEU A 110 -3.03 -1.09 27.21
N PRO A 111 -3.66 -2.24 27.55
CA PRO A 111 -4.45 -2.33 28.76
C PRO A 111 -3.52 -2.10 29.97
N GLN A 112 -3.91 -1.18 30.86
CA GLN A 112 -3.25 -0.93 32.14
C GLN A 112 -3.46 -2.10 33.10
#